data_AF-A0A1F8ZJI6-F1
#
_entry.id   AF-A0A1F8ZJI6-F1
#
_cell.length_a   1.000
_cell.length_b   1.000
_cell.length_c   1.000
_cell.angle_alpha   90.00
_cell.angle_beta   90.00
_cell.angle_gamma   90.00
#
_symmetry.space_group_name_H-M   'P 1'
#
loop_
_entity.id
_entity.type
_entity.pdbx_description
1 polymer ?
#
loop_
_entity_poly.entity_id
_entity_poly.type
_entity_poly.pdbx_seq_one_letter_code
_entity_poly.pdbx_strand_id
1 'polypeptide(L)'
;MKFFSYALGIIICFVVIVGFEETSIYAKSKVDTFALCLECHPKTKDLTMKGRVHQPLKEGKCTECHNPHVSKHPTLLSDIGGELCYNCHDRKKGFIGIVVHRPVEEGNCLVCHNAHSSDIKALLKKAGGDGCFSCHPKEGIIAKKNIHPEVRKGNCSSCHNPHASDREGLLNKDRRSLCAGCHTETVAFANMHMGYKVGGSDCLGCHSPHSSNRKGILKASLHKPFEENKCSSCHVAGSTAVVRTGMSLCVDCHKTSMEGFNKISNHLILGKNDSFCNSCHNPHASDERYLLKDKEKRVCYECHTDTKDYVAKSAHKHPKIGECLDCHVAHGSNALFFLSKGSNTCSQEKCHETQGTFTHPIGEKIIDPRSKVAMDCSTCHNPMGSPESSILRFEKDKELCVQCHQM
;
A
#
# COMPACT_ATOMS: atom_id res chain seq x y z
N MET A 1 -50.17 -30.25 94.40
CA MET A 1 -50.89 -28.97 94.30
C MET A 1 -50.50 -28.28 92.99
N LYS A 2 -51.50 -27.95 92.18
CA LYS A 2 -51.59 -26.74 91.33
C LYS A 2 -50.73 -26.59 90.03
N PHE A 3 -51.48 -26.57 88.92
CA PHE A 3 -51.44 -25.70 87.72
C PHE A 3 -50.43 -25.90 86.57
N PHE A 4 -50.98 -26.36 85.43
CA PHE A 4 -50.93 -25.84 84.04
C PHE A 4 -49.76 -24.92 83.60
N SER A 5 -49.08 -25.29 82.50
CA SER A 5 -49.30 -24.71 81.15
C SER A 5 -48.33 -25.22 80.06
N TYR A 6 -48.93 -25.62 78.93
CA TYR A 6 -48.55 -25.48 77.49
C TYR A 6 -47.10 -25.12 77.10
N ALA A 7 -46.53 -25.52 75.96
CA ALA A 7 -46.82 -26.44 74.86
C ALA A 7 -45.65 -26.27 73.87
N LEU A 8 -45.15 -27.34 73.22
CA LEU A 8 -44.90 -27.38 71.77
C LEU A 8 -44.40 -28.77 71.39
N GLY A 9 -45.23 -29.50 70.63
CA GLY A 9 -44.88 -30.78 70.05
C GLY A 9 -44.04 -30.61 68.79
N ILE A 10 -43.00 -31.43 68.66
CA ILE A 10 -42.31 -31.70 67.40
C ILE A 10 -42.70 -33.12 66.99
N ILE A 11 -43.65 -33.21 66.06
CA ILE A 11 -43.96 -34.46 65.35
C ILE A 11 -43.00 -34.53 64.17
N ILE A 12 -42.06 -35.48 64.22
CA ILE A 12 -41.15 -35.79 63.11
C ILE A 12 -41.96 -36.59 62.08
N CYS A 13 -42.44 -35.92 61.04
CA CYS A 13 -42.97 -36.57 59.84
C CYS A 13 -41.80 -37.08 58.98
N PHE A 14 -41.64 -38.40 58.91
CA PHE A 14 -40.83 -39.07 57.89
C PHE A 14 -41.45 -38.80 56.51
N VAL A 15 -40.85 -37.87 55.75
CA VAL A 15 -41.18 -37.66 54.33
C VAL A 15 -40.40 -38.69 53.52
N VAL A 16 -41.14 -39.59 52.87
CA VAL A 16 -40.64 -40.48 51.82
C VAL A 16 -40.22 -39.60 50.64
N ILE A 17 -38.91 -39.47 50.42
CA ILE A 17 -38.36 -38.84 49.22
C ILE A 17 -38.53 -39.83 48.08
N VAL A 18 -39.62 -39.68 47.32
CA VAL A 18 -39.78 -40.33 46.03
C VAL A 18 -38.85 -39.59 45.07
N GLY A 19 -37.75 -40.22 44.68
CA GLY A 19 -36.85 -39.69 43.66
C GLY A 19 -37.59 -39.55 42.34
N PHE A 20 -37.94 -38.32 41.97
CA PHE A 20 -38.25 -37.99 40.59
C PHE A 20 -36.93 -37.92 39.83
N GLU A 21 -36.54 -39.04 39.22
CA GLU A 21 -35.64 -38.98 38.06
C GLU A 21 -36.40 -38.25 36.95
N GLU A 22 -36.07 -36.98 36.75
CA GLU A 22 -36.33 -36.31 35.48
C GLU A 22 -35.54 -37.04 34.41
N THR A 23 -36.17 -38.06 33.82
CA THR A 23 -35.76 -38.60 32.54
C THR A 23 -35.96 -37.50 31.51
N SER A 24 -34.91 -36.69 31.29
CA SER A 24 -34.85 -35.81 30.15
C SER A 24 -34.80 -36.68 28.89
N ILE A 25 -35.96 -37.10 28.40
CA ILE A 25 -36.13 -37.66 27.05
C ILE A 25 -36.06 -36.48 26.07
N TYR A 26 -34.92 -35.79 26.05
CA TYR A 26 -34.45 -35.11 24.85
C TYR A 26 -33.53 -36.10 24.15
N ALA A 27 -34.13 -37.10 23.50
CA ALA A 27 -33.44 -37.80 22.44
C ALA A 27 -33.00 -36.73 21.44
N LYS A 28 -31.70 -36.40 21.44
CA LYS A 28 -31.05 -35.71 20.32
C LYS A 28 -31.26 -36.61 19.10
N SER A 29 -32.39 -36.44 18.41
CA SER A 29 -32.50 -36.92 17.04
C SER A 29 -31.37 -36.23 16.30
N LYS A 30 -30.36 -36.98 15.88
CA LYS A 30 -29.38 -36.52 14.89
C LYS A 30 -30.15 -36.30 13.59
N VAL A 31 -30.84 -35.18 13.49
CA VAL A 31 -31.36 -34.71 12.22
C VAL A 31 -30.11 -34.37 11.40
N ASP A 32 -29.92 -35.10 10.31
CA ASP A 32 -28.90 -34.75 9.34
C ASP A 32 -29.37 -33.47 8.63
N THR A 33 -28.94 -32.34 9.18
CA THR A 33 -29.28 -31.01 8.66
C THR A 33 -28.85 -30.85 7.21
N PHE A 34 -27.78 -31.52 6.79
CA PHE A 34 -27.32 -31.48 5.42
C PHE A 34 -28.27 -32.23 4.48
N ALA A 35 -28.68 -33.45 4.84
CA ALA A 35 -29.65 -34.21 4.07
C ALA A 35 -30.98 -33.45 3.91
N LEU A 36 -31.47 -32.84 4.99
CA LEU A 36 -32.70 -32.03 4.97
C LEU A 36 -32.58 -30.83 4.01
N CYS A 37 -31.47 -30.10 4.04
CA CYS A 37 -31.26 -28.98 3.11
C CYS A 37 -31.27 -29.44 1.64
N LEU A 38 -30.76 -30.64 1.34
CA LEU A 38 -30.67 -31.16 -0.02
C LEU A 38 -32.00 -31.65 -0.59
N GLU A 39 -33.02 -31.91 0.23
CA GLU A 39 -34.37 -32.21 -0.25
C GLU A 39 -34.95 -31.04 -1.07
N CYS A 40 -34.69 -29.80 -0.64
CA CYS A 40 -35.09 -28.59 -1.36
C CYS A 40 -33.99 -28.03 -2.27
N HIS A 41 -32.72 -28.29 -1.96
CA HIS A 41 -31.57 -27.80 -2.74
C HIS A 41 -30.74 -28.93 -3.36
N PRO A 42 -31.32 -29.78 -4.23
CA PRO A 42 -30.66 -30.98 -4.73
C PRO A 42 -29.39 -30.67 -5.55
N LYS A 43 -29.35 -29.50 -6.21
CA LYS A 43 -28.20 -29.06 -7.00
C LYS A 43 -27.02 -28.58 -6.16
N THR A 44 -27.23 -28.24 -4.89
CA THR A 44 -26.17 -27.67 -4.03
C THR A 44 -25.05 -28.69 -3.82
N LYS A 45 -25.37 -29.97 -3.67
CA LYS A 45 -24.37 -31.03 -3.49
C LYS A 45 -23.34 -31.03 -4.62
N ASP A 46 -23.80 -31.02 -5.87
CA ASP A 46 -22.90 -31.08 -7.04
C ASP A 46 -22.11 -29.78 -7.26
N LEU A 47 -22.65 -28.65 -6.80
CA LEU A 47 -22.02 -27.33 -6.93
C LEU A 47 -20.98 -27.03 -5.83
N THR A 48 -21.08 -27.70 -4.68
CA THR A 48 -20.34 -27.34 -3.47
C THR A 48 -19.45 -28.45 -2.91
N MET A 49 -19.57 -29.69 -3.43
CA MET A 49 -18.80 -30.85 -2.94
C MET A 49 -17.69 -31.29 -3.92
N LYS A 50 -17.25 -30.41 -4.83
CA LYS A 50 -16.18 -30.72 -5.81
C LYS A 50 -14.80 -30.32 -5.29
N GLY A 51 -13.83 -31.21 -5.46
CA GLY A 51 -12.45 -30.96 -5.07
C GLY A 51 -12.24 -30.94 -3.56
N ARG A 52 -11.51 -29.94 -3.06
CA ARG A 52 -11.36 -29.71 -1.62
C ARG A 52 -12.58 -28.96 -1.11
N VAL A 53 -13.26 -29.55 -0.14
CA VAL A 53 -14.46 -29.00 0.48
C VAL A 53 -14.08 -28.27 1.77
N HIS A 54 -14.67 -27.10 1.98
CA HIS A 54 -14.52 -26.33 3.20
C HIS A 54 -15.08 -27.11 4.39
N GLN A 55 -14.34 -27.13 5.50
CA GLN A 55 -14.63 -28.02 6.63
C GLN A 55 -16.05 -27.84 7.20
N PRO A 56 -16.60 -26.62 7.40
CA PRO A 56 -17.97 -26.45 7.89
C PRO A 56 -19.02 -27.08 6.98
N LEU A 57 -18.82 -27.02 5.65
CA LEU A 57 -19.71 -27.63 4.69
C LEU A 57 -19.63 -29.16 4.75
N LYS A 58 -18.42 -29.72 4.89
CA LYS A 58 -18.21 -31.17 5.05
C LYS A 58 -18.89 -31.72 6.32
N GLU A 59 -19.03 -30.89 7.35
CA GLU A 59 -19.72 -31.20 8.60
C GLU A 59 -21.24 -30.94 8.55
N GLY A 60 -21.78 -30.48 7.41
CA GLY A 60 -23.21 -30.21 7.26
C GLY A 60 -23.69 -28.96 8.00
N LYS A 61 -22.77 -28.07 8.39
CA LYS A 61 -23.03 -26.87 9.19
C LYS A 61 -23.43 -25.68 8.33
N CYS A 62 -24.44 -25.87 7.47
CA CYS A 62 -24.95 -24.82 6.58
C CYS A 62 -25.37 -23.55 7.35
N THR A 63 -25.91 -23.74 8.56
CA THR A 63 -26.49 -22.67 9.38
C THR A 63 -25.48 -21.77 10.08
N GLU A 64 -24.19 -22.13 10.08
CA GLU A 64 -23.14 -21.25 10.61
C GLU A 64 -22.92 -20.04 9.70
N CYS A 65 -23.15 -20.23 8.39
CA CYS A 65 -22.99 -19.18 7.39
C CYS A 65 -24.31 -18.71 6.77
N HIS A 66 -25.35 -19.55 6.76
CA HIS A 66 -26.66 -19.22 6.17
C HIS A 66 -27.77 -19.19 7.24
N ASN A 67 -28.71 -18.27 7.13
CA ASN A 67 -29.94 -18.28 7.89
C ASN A 67 -31.12 -18.66 6.97
N PRO A 68 -31.60 -19.91 7.00
CA PRO A 68 -32.61 -20.41 6.06
C PRO A 68 -33.99 -19.78 6.22
N HIS A 69 -34.27 -19.11 7.35
CA HIS A 69 -35.58 -18.51 7.61
C HIS A 69 -35.64 -17.05 7.14
N VAL A 70 -34.68 -16.23 7.59
CA VAL A 70 -34.65 -14.83 7.23
C VAL A 70 -33.24 -14.27 7.32
N SER A 71 -32.83 -13.57 6.28
CA SER A 71 -31.64 -12.74 6.30
C SER A 71 -31.86 -11.50 5.45
N LYS A 72 -31.27 -10.39 5.88
CA LYS A 72 -31.17 -9.14 5.11
C LYS A 72 -30.05 -9.18 4.06
N HIS A 73 -29.30 -10.27 3.98
CA HIS A 73 -28.12 -10.42 3.14
C HIS A 73 -28.38 -11.36 1.95
N PRO A 74 -27.74 -11.13 0.78
CA PRO A 74 -27.90 -12.00 -0.38
C PRO A 74 -27.62 -13.46 -0.06
N THR A 75 -28.32 -14.37 -0.76
CA THR A 75 -28.17 -15.83 -0.57
C THR A 75 -28.38 -16.32 0.86
N LEU A 76 -29.13 -15.56 1.66
CA LEU A 76 -29.46 -15.88 3.04
C LEU A 76 -28.25 -15.97 3.98
N LEU A 77 -27.20 -15.16 3.79
CA LEU A 77 -26.02 -15.22 4.66
C LEU A 77 -26.31 -14.67 6.07
N SER A 78 -25.67 -15.20 7.10
CA SER A 78 -25.79 -14.73 8.49
C SER A 78 -25.08 -13.38 8.71
N ASP A 79 -24.06 -13.08 7.91
CA ASP A 79 -23.29 -11.84 7.92
C ASP A 79 -22.73 -11.57 6.50
N ILE A 80 -22.01 -10.46 6.29
CA ILE A 80 -21.49 -10.03 4.98
C ILE A 80 -19.97 -9.88 4.95
N GLY A 81 -19.42 -10.11 3.76
CA GLY A 81 -18.01 -9.87 3.48
C GLY A 81 -17.09 -10.64 4.43
N GLY A 82 -16.14 -9.91 5.02
CA GLY A 82 -15.12 -10.47 5.89
C GLY A 82 -15.67 -10.90 7.25
N GLU A 83 -16.66 -10.18 7.79
CA GLU A 83 -17.21 -10.43 9.13
C GLU A 83 -17.76 -11.86 9.25
N LEU A 84 -18.44 -12.34 8.20
CA LEU A 84 -18.90 -13.73 8.11
C LEU A 84 -17.75 -14.73 8.30
N CYS A 85 -16.61 -14.45 7.67
CA CYS A 85 -15.44 -15.33 7.69
C CYS A 85 -14.72 -15.23 9.04
N TYR A 86 -14.67 -14.02 9.63
CA TYR A 86 -13.94 -13.75 10.87
C TYR A 86 -14.61 -14.35 12.13
N ASN A 87 -15.86 -14.79 12.03
CA ASN A 87 -16.50 -15.62 13.06
C ASN A 87 -15.70 -16.88 13.40
N CYS A 88 -14.95 -17.41 12.42
CA CYS A 88 -14.08 -18.58 12.59
C CYS A 88 -12.61 -18.31 12.27
N HIS A 89 -12.32 -17.44 11.30
CA HIS A 89 -10.97 -17.11 10.89
C HIS A 89 -10.42 -15.93 11.70
N ASP A 90 -9.45 -16.19 12.58
CA ASP A 90 -8.87 -15.14 13.41
C ASP A 90 -8.19 -14.06 12.57
N ARG A 91 -8.76 -12.85 12.58
CA ARG A 91 -8.22 -11.67 11.89
C ARG A 91 -6.78 -11.38 12.29
N LYS A 92 -6.40 -11.65 13.54
CA LYS A 92 -5.02 -11.42 14.04
C LYS A 92 -4.00 -12.39 13.44
N LYS A 93 -4.44 -13.50 12.85
CA LYS A 93 -3.57 -14.53 12.26
C LYS A 93 -3.40 -14.34 10.76
N GLY A 94 -2.62 -13.34 10.38
CA GLY A 94 -2.17 -13.15 9.00
C GLY A 94 -3.02 -12.21 8.15
N PHE A 95 -3.94 -11.46 8.77
CA PHE A 95 -4.71 -10.40 8.11
C PHE A 95 -4.42 -9.00 8.69
N ILE A 96 -3.42 -8.89 9.57
CA ILE A 96 -2.93 -7.63 10.14
C ILE A 96 -1.46 -7.48 9.81
N GLY A 97 -1.06 -6.25 9.48
CA GLY A 97 0.33 -5.83 9.28
C GLY A 97 0.37 -4.33 8.97
N ILE A 98 1.57 -3.76 8.81
CA ILE A 98 1.73 -2.36 8.38
C ILE A 98 1.04 -2.11 7.03
N VAL A 99 1.10 -3.10 6.13
CA VAL A 99 0.40 -3.08 4.84
C VAL A 99 -0.56 -4.25 4.80
N VAL A 100 -1.85 -3.95 4.68
CA VAL A 100 -2.89 -4.93 4.43
C VAL A 100 -3.29 -4.84 2.96
N HIS A 101 -3.39 -5.99 2.31
CA HIS A 101 -3.82 -6.07 0.92
C HIS A 101 -5.30 -5.64 0.84
N ARG A 102 -5.59 -4.71 -0.06
CA ARG A 102 -6.90 -4.04 -0.15
C ARG A 102 -8.12 -4.98 -0.12
N PRO A 103 -8.17 -6.11 -0.86
CA PRO A 103 -9.28 -7.05 -0.75
C PRO A 103 -9.49 -7.62 0.66
N VAL A 104 -8.43 -7.78 1.46
CA VAL A 104 -8.53 -8.24 2.85
C VAL A 104 -8.99 -7.11 3.76
N GLU A 105 -8.46 -5.90 3.55
CA GLU A 105 -8.84 -4.69 4.30
C GLU A 105 -10.34 -4.39 4.14
N GLU A 106 -10.87 -4.55 2.93
CA GLU A 106 -12.29 -4.36 2.59
C GLU A 106 -13.17 -5.59 2.93
N GLY A 107 -12.60 -6.69 3.44
CA GLY A 107 -13.36 -7.92 3.75
C GLY A 107 -13.85 -8.70 2.52
N ASN A 108 -13.26 -8.47 1.35
CA ASN A 108 -13.65 -9.08 0.08
C ASN A 108 -12.96 -10.44 -0.17
N CYS A 109 -13.03 -11.35 0.80
CA CYS A 109 -12.34 -12.66 0.77
C CYS A 109 -12.70 -13.50 -0.47
N LEU A 110 -13.96 -13.41 -0.91
CA LEU A 110 -14.49 -14.20 -2.02
C LEU A 110 -14.01 -13.72 -3.40
N VAL A 111 -13.25 -12.63 -3.50
CA VAL A 111 -12.59 -12.27 -4.76
C VAL A 111 -11.54 -13.33 -5.14
N CYS A 112 -10.87 -13.89 -4.14
CA CYS A 112 -9.82 -14.90 -4.34
C CYS A 112 -10.24 -16.31 -3.91
N HIS A 113 -11.04 -16.43 -2.85
CA HIS A 113 -11.46 -17.71 -2.29
C HIS A 113 -12.88 -18.14 -2.72
N ASN A 114 -13.12 -19.44 -2.71
CA ASN A 114 -14.45 -20.04 -2.78
C ASN A 114 -14.85 -20.51 -1.37
N ALA A 115 -15.99 -20.06 -0.87
CA ALA A 115 -16.46 -20.36 0.49
C ALA A 115 -16.83 -21.83 0.72
N HIS A 116 -17.09 -22.58 -0.37
CA HIS A 116 -17.60 -23.94 -0.30
C HIS A 116 -16.56 -24.96 -0.71
N SER A 117 -16.04 -24.88 -1.95
CA SER A 117 -15.07 -25.85 -2.42
C SER A 117 -14.25 -25.36 -3.60
N SER A 118 -13.08 -25.96 -3.80
CA SER A 118 -12.25 -25.74 -4.98
C SER A 118 -11.26 -26.89 -5.19
N ASP A 119 -10.90 -27.14 -6.44
CA ASP A 119 -9.82 -28.05 -6.81
C ASP A 119 -8.43 -27.50 -6.46
N ILE A 120 -8.34 -26.23 -6.05
CA ILE A 120 -7.09 -25.53 -5.73
C ILE A 120 -6.92 -25.45 -4.19
N LYS A 121 -5.67 -25.58 -3.73
CA LYS A 121 -5.33 -25.53 -2.30
C LYS A 121 -5.81 -24.20 -1.68
N ALA A 122 -6.17 -24.24 -0.39
CA ALA A 122 -6.73 -23.10 0.35
C ALA A 122 -8.02 -22.51 -0.27
N LEU A 123 -8.76 -23.33 -1.04
CA LEU A 123 -10.02 -22.96 -1.66
C LEU A 123 -9.92 -21.76 -2.63
N LEU A 124 -8.78 -21.58 -3.29
CA LEU A 124 -8.61 -20.48 -4.24
C LEU A 124 -9.46 -20.70 -5.50
N LYS A 125 -9.94 -19.61 -6.12
CA LYS A 125 -10.66 -19.63 -7.40
C LYS A 125 -9.74 -19.85 -8.60
N LYS A 126 -8.47 -19.41 -8.50
CA LYS A 126 -7.45 -19.53 -9.55
C LYS A 126 -6.10 -19.87 -8.91
N ALA A 127 -5.28 -20.63 -9.64
CA ALA A 127 -4.00 -21.11 -9.13
C ALA A 127 -2.87 -20.09 -9.37
N GLY A 128 -1.92 -20.02 -8.44
CA GLY A 128 -0.68 -19.27 -8.58
C GLY A 128 -0.86 -17.84 -9.07
N GLY A 129 -0.08 -17.47 -10.09
CA GLY A 129 -0.07 -16.13 -10.67
C GLY A 129 -1.39 -15.71 -11.32
N ASP A 130 -2.20 -16.64 -11.83
CA ASP A 130 -3.45 -16.29 -12.52
C ASP A 130 -4.49 -15.67 -11.58
N GLY A 131 -4.44 -16.02 -10.29
CA GLY A 131 -5.22 -15.34 -9.25
C GLY A 131 -4.80 -13.87 -9.11
N CYS A 132 -3.50 -13.61 -9.11
CA CYS A 132 -2.94 -12.27 -8.96
C CYS A 132 -3.23 -11.41 -10.21
N PHE A 133 -3.03 -11.99 -11.40
CA PHE A 133 -3.21 -11.29 -12.68
C PHE A 133 -4.68 -11.04 -13.06
N SER A 134 -5.63 -11.48 -12.23
CA SER A 134 -7.04 -11.10 -12.39
C SER A 134 -7.26 -9.62 -12.07
N CYS A 135 -6.36 -9.00 -11.30
CA CYS A 135 -6.40 -7.57 -10.97
C CYS A 135 -5.07 -6.85 -11.25
N HIS A 136 -3.92 -7.52 -11.11
CA HIS A 136 -2.61 -6.92 -11.36
C HIS A 136 -2.20 -7.09 -12.83
N PRO A 137 -2.03 -6.00 -13.61
CA PRO A 137 -1.70 -6.10 -15.03
C PRO A 137 -0.35 -6.77 -15.29
N LYS A 138 -0.29 -7.63 -16.29
CA LYS A 138 0.93 -8.40 -16.65
C LYS A 138 1.99 -7.51 -17.29
N GLU A 139 1.55 -6.45 -17.97
CA GLU A 139 2.34 -5.51 -18.78
C GLU A 139 3.42 -4.82 -17.95
N GLY A 140 3.18 -4.63 -16.64
CA GLY A 140 4.14 -4.05 -15.71
C GLY A 140 5.02 -5.05 -14.94
N ILE A 141 4.71 -6.35 -14.99
CA ILE A 141 5.31 -7.36 -14.11
C ILE A 141 6.14 -8.37 -14.93
N ILE A 142 5.57 -8.91 -16.01
CA ILE A 142 6.16 -10.03 -16.77
C ILE A 142 6.26 -9.79 -18.28
N ALA A 143 6.03 -8.56 -18.76
CA ALA A 143 6.06 -8.29 -20.21
C ALA A 143 7.46 -7.95 -20.77
N LYS A 144 8.49 -7.82 -19.92
CA LYS A 144 9.85 -7.48 -20.38
C LYS A 144 10.64 -8.75 -20.75
N LYS A 145 11.65 -8.59 -21.62
CA LYS A 145 12.41 -9.69 -22.22
C LYS A 145 12.98 -10.71 -21.22
N ASN A 146 13.55 -10.25 -20.12
CA ASN A 146 14.15 -11.10 -19.09
C ASN A 146 13.25 -11.09 -17.87
N ILE A 147 12.60 -12.23 -17.61
CA ILE A 147 11.66 -12.41 -16.50
C ILE A 147 12.34 -13.26 -15.42
N HIS A 148 12.20 -12.86 -14.16
CA HIS A 148 12.65 -13.63 -13.02
C HIS A 148 11.99 -15.02 -13.01
N PRO A 149 12.73 -16.13 -12.88
CA PRO A 149 12.19 -17.48 -13.05
C PRO A 149 10.98 -17.79 -12.16
N GLU A 150 11.01 -17.43 -10.87
CA GLU A 150 9.88 -17.67 -9.96
C GLU A 150 8.63 -16.87 -10.33
N VAL A 151 8.80 -15.68 -10.90
CA VAL A 151 7.69 -14.84 -11.35
C VAL A 151 7.09 -15.42 -12.63
N ARG A 152 7.94 -15.91 -13.56
CA ARG A 152 7.49 -16.62 -14.78
C ARG A 152 6.65 -17.86 -14.44
N LYS A 153 6.97 -18.56 -13.35
CA LYS A 153 6.20 -19.71 -12.85
C LYS A 153 4.90 -19.33 -12.15
N GLY A 154 4.66 -18.04 -11.89
CA GLY A 154 3.50 -17.57 -11.12
C GLY A 154 3.61 -17.83 -9.61
N ASN A 155 4.81 -18.04 -9.08
CA ASN A 155 5.04 -18.28 -7.65
C ASN A 155 5.13 -16.98 -6.86
N CYS A 156 4.16 -16.08 -7.03
CA CYS A 156 4.13 -14.76 -6.39
C CYS A 156 4.23 -14.86 -4.86
N SER A 157 3.59 -15.89 -4.29
CA SER A 157 3.55 -16.12 -2.85
C SER A 157 4.88 -16.55 -2.23
N SER A 158 5.90 -16.84 -3.04
CA SER A 158 7.26 -17.09 -2.53
C SER A 158 7.88 -15.83 -1.92
N CYS A 159 7.61 -14.68 -2.53
CA CYS A 159 8.12 -13.39 -2.09
C CYS A 159 7.05 -12.53 -1.40
N HIS A 160 5.80 -12.62 -1.85
CA HIS A 160 4.69 -11.80 -1.37
C HIS A 160 3.73 -12.58 -0.46
N ASN A 161 3.16 -11.90 0.52
CA ASN A 161 2.03 -12.36 1.29
C ASN A 161 0.75 -11.79 0.63
N PRO A 162 -0.20 -12.63 0.16
CA PRO A 162 -1.39 -12.14 -0.52
C PRO A 162 -2.39 -11.40 0.39
N HIS A 163 -2.17 -11.40 1.72
CA HIS A 163 -3.08 -10.82 2.70
C HIS A 163 -2.50 -9.59 3.41
N ALA A 164 -1.38 -9.75 4.11
CA ALA A 164 -0.81 -8.67 4.91
C ALA A 164 0.68 -8.89 5.17
N SER A 165 1.42 -7.82 5.35
CA SER A 165 2.81 -7.86 5.81
C SER A 165 3.19 -6.56 6.53
N ASP A 166 4.19 -6.64 7.39
CA ASP A 166 4.85 -5.46 7.96
C ASP A 166 5.83 -4.78 7.00
N ARG A 167 5.88 -5.23 5.74
CA ARG A 167 6.82 -4.76 4.73
C ARG A 167 6.08 -4.29 3.50
N GLU A 168 6.52 -3.16 2.97
CA GLU A 168 5.97 -2.58 1.73
C GLU A 168 6.00 -3.61 0.59
N GLY A 169 4.99 -3.55 -0.27
CA GLY A 169 4.82 -4.54 -1.35
C GLY A 169 4.43 -5.92 -0.82
N LEU A 170 3.96 -6.03 0.43
CA LEU A 170 3.54 -7.28 1.05
C LEU A 170 4.65 -8.34 1.13
N LEU A 171 5.90 -7.95 1.34
CA LEU A 171 7.02 -8.91 1.30
C LEU A 171 7.05 -9.85 2.51
N ASN A 172 7.30 -11.15 2.28
CA ASN A 172 7.37 -12.16 3.33
C ASN A 172 8.58 -11.97 4.28
N LYS A 173 9.68 -11.42 3.77
CA LYS A 173 10.91 -11.09 4.52
C LYS A 173 11.46 -9.76 4.02
N ASP A 174 12.49 -9.22 4.67
CA ASP A 174 13.18 -8.05 4.14
C ASP A 174 13.80 -8.36 2.77
N ARG A 175 14.01 -7.32 1.95
CA ARG A 175 14.45 -7.43 0.55
C ARG A 175 15.70 -8.30 0.42
N ARG A 176 16.71 -8.06 1.24
CA ARG A 176 17.98 -8.80 1.22
C ARG A 176 17.76 -10.26 1.58
N SER A 177 17.09 -10.53 2.70
CA SER A 177 16.86 -11.91 3.15
C SER A 177 15.98 -12.72 2.19
N LEU A 178 15.06 -12.07 1.45
CA LEU A 178 14.30 -12.73 0.40
C LEU A 178 15.22 -13.21 -0.72
N CYS A 179 16.04 -12.31 -1.26
CA CYS A 179 16.97 -12.63 -2.34
C CYS A 179 17.99 -13.69 -1.88
N ALA A 180 18.60 -13.50 -0.71
CA ALA A 180 19.60 -14.40 -0.15
C ALA A 180 19.06 -15.81 0.17
N GLY A 181 17.74 -15.98 0.28
CA GLY A 181 17.11 -17.29 0.43
C GLY A 181 17.34 -18.23 -0.76
N CYS A 182 17.60 -17.66 -1.95
CA CYS A 182 17.89 -18.43 -3.16
C CYS A 182 19.22 -18.03 -3.83
N HIS A 183 19.65 -16.77 -3.69
CA HIS A 183 20.87 -16.24 -4.29
C HIS A 183 22.00 -16.18 -3.26
N THR A 184 22.90 -17.16 -3.31
CA THR A 184 24.07 -17.23 -2.42
C THR A 184 25.30 -16.56 -3.05
N GLU A 185 26.15 -15.96 -2.20
CA GLU A 185 27.38 -15.26 -2.59
C GLU A 185 28.50 -16.23 -3.02
N THR A 186 28.25 -16.97 -4.11
CA THR A 186 29.21 -17.90 -4.72
C THR A 186 30.28 -17.17 -5.54
N VAL A 187 31.30 -17.90 -5.99
CA VAL A 187 32.29 -17.38 -6.96
C VAL A 187 31.60 -16.89 -8.24
N ALA A 188 30.56 -17.61 -8.70
CA ALA A 188 29.77 -17.18 -9.85
C ALA A 188 29.04 -15.85 -9.58
N PHE A 189 28.50 -15.66 -8.38
CA PHE A 189 27.91 -14.39 -7.95
C PHE A 189 28.95 -13.27 -7.98
N ALA A 190 30.14 -13.47 -7.41
CA ALA A 190 31.20 -12.48 -7.41
C ALA A 190 31.63 -12.10 -8.84
N ASN A 191 31.77 -13.08 -9.73
CA ASN A 191 32.14 -12.84 -11.13
C ASN A 191 31.07 -12.02 -11.88
N MET A 192 29.78 -12.30 -11.63
CA MET A 192 28.68 -11.52 -12.23
C MET A 192 28.63 -10.06 -11.74
N HIS A 193 29.22 -9.79 -10.56
CA HIS A 193 29.37 -8.44 -10.01
C HIS A 193 30.81 -7.91 -10.14
N MET A 194 31.58 -8.46 -11.09
CA MET A 194 32.94 -8.00 -11.41
C MET A 194 33.91 -7.99 -10.21
N GLY A 195 33.72 -8.89 -9.25
CA GLY A 195 34.52 -9.00 -8.03
C GLY A 195 34.16 -7.98 -6.94
N TYR A 196 33.15 -7.12 -7.13
CA TYR A 196 32.70 -6.20 -6.10
C TYR A 196 31.83 -6.91 -5.05
N LYS A 197 32.12 -6.68 -3.77
CA LYS A 197 31.41 -7.29 -2.62
C LYS A 197 30.04 -6.65 -2.37
N VAL A 198 29.08 -6.93 -3.25
CA VAL A 198 27.73 -6.32 -3.21
C VAL A 198 26.69 -7.15 -2.47
N GLY A 199 27.03 -8.32 -1.93
CA GLY A 199 26.05 -9.17 -1.23
C GLY A 199 25.51 -8.56 0.07
N GLY A 200 26.19 -7.55 0.61
CA GLY A 200 25.72 -6.67 1.68
C GLY A 200 24.69 -5.61 1.27
N SER A 201 24.56 -5.33 -0.03
CA SER A 201 23.81 -4.19 -0.56
C SER A 201 22.32 -4.50 -0.80
N ASP A 202 21.51 -3.45 -1.02
CA ASP A 202 20.13 -3.63 -1.48
C ASP A 202 20.12 -4.09 -2.95
N CYS A 203 19.72 -5.33 -3.18
CA CYS A 203 19.63 -5.92 -4.52
C CYS A 203 18.70 -5.10 -5.44
N LEU A 204 17.64 -4.53 -4.87
CA LEU A 204 16.68 -3.71 -5.62
C LEU A 204 17.21 -2.32 -5.94
N GLY A 205 18.41 -1.97 -5.49
CA GLY A 205 19.11 -0.76 -5.93
C GLY A 205 19.39 -0.82 -7.44
N CYS A 206 19.85 -1.98 -7.93
CA CYS A 206 20.27 -2.16 -9.32
C CYS A 206 19.36 -3.11 -10.12
N HIS A 207 18.69 -4.06 -9.46
CA HIS A 207 17.87 -5.07 -10.13
C HIS A 207 16.37 -4.77 -10.02
N SER A 208 15.64 -5.10 -11.08
CA SER A 208 14.18 -5.22 -11.09
C SER A 208 13.80 -6.63 -10.63
N PRO A 209 12.96 -6.78 -9.57
CA PRO A 209 12.68 -8.09 -8.97
C PRO A 209 11.82 -9.00 -9.85
N HIS A 210 11.10 -8.43 -10.82
CA HIS A 210 10.15 -9.17 -11.65
C HIS A 210 10.64 -9.41 -13.06
N SER A 211 10.90 -8.32 -13.80
CA SER A 211 11.39 -8.42 -15.17
C SER A 211 12.13 -7.15 -15.62
N SER A 212 13.01 -7.31 -16.60
CA SER A 212 13.72 -6.22 -17.28
C SER A 212 14.02 -6.56 -18.73
N ASN A 213 14.18 -5.53 -19.56
CA ASN A 213 14.72 -5.70 -20.92
C ASN A 213 16.24 -5.93 -20.93
N ARG A 214 16.92 -5.69 -19.79
CA ARG A 214 18.36 -5.92 -19.64
C ARG A 214 18.69 -7.27 -19.02
N LYS A 215 19.86 -7.78 -19.42
CA LYS A 215 20.46 -9.00 -18.85
C LYS A 215 20.66 -8.83 -17.34
N GLY A 216 20.60 -9.95 -16.61
CA GLY A 216 20.71 -9.92 -15.16
C GLY A 216 19.60 -9.11 -14.48
N ILE A 217 18.45 -8.93 -15.13
CA ILE A 217 17.30 -8.17 -14.62
C ILE A 217 17.65 -6.75 -14.11
N LEU A 218 18.71 -6.12 -14.62
CA LEU A 218 19.07 -4.74 -14.24
C LEU A 218 17.95 -3.76 -14.58
N LYS A 219 17.73 -2.72 -13.77
CA LYS A 219 16.72 -1.68 -14.02
C LYS A 219 16.91 -0.98 -15.36
N ALA A 220 15.88 -0.26 -15.85
CA ALA A 220 15.77 0.25 -17.22
C ALA A 220 16.61 1.50 -17.58
N SER A 221 17.02 2.30 -16.60
CA SER A 221 17.96 3.43 -16.73
C SER A 221 19.26 3.12 -15.97
N LEU A 222 20.42 3.18 -16.64
CA LEU A 222 21.73 3.02 -15.99
C LEU A 222 22.45 4.35 -15.95
N HIS A 223 23.19 4.58 -14.88
CA HIS A 223 24.18 5.64 -14.85
C HIS A 223 25.32 5.29 -15.81
N LYS A 224 25.77 6.25 -16.62
CA LYS A 224 26.75 6.01 -17.68
C LYS A 224 28.04 5.30 -17.19
N PRO A 225 28.69 5.71 -16.07
CA PRO A 225 29.84 4.98 -15.55
C PRO A 225 29.52 3.53 -15.13
N PHE A 226 28.30 3.27 -14.65
CA PHE A 226 27.85 1.93 -14.29
C PHE A 226 27.61 1.07 -15.54
N GLU A 227 26.96 1.63 -16.57
CA GLU A 227 26.76 0.95 -17.87
C GLU A 227 28.08 0.62 -18.57
N GLU A 228 29.06 1.51 -18.47
CA GLU A 228 30.40 1.35 -19.03
C GLU A 228 31.34 0.52 -18.13
N ASN A 229 30.83 -0.07 -17.04
CA ASN A 229 31.61 -0.88 -16.09
C ASN A 229 32.81 -0.15 -15.44
N LYS A 230 32.75 1.19 -15.35
CA LYS A 230 33.79 2.06 -14.78
C LYS A 230 33.62 2.23 -13.27
N CYS A 231 33.42 1.13 -12.55
CA CYS A 231 33.14 1.12 -11.11
C CYS A 231 34.26 1.81 -10.31
N SER A 232 35.52 1.65 -10.73
CA SER A 232 36.71 2.22 -10.08
C SER A 232 36.79 3.75 -10.11
N SER A 233 35.98 4.41 -10.96
CA SER A 233 35.85 5.87 -10.93
C SER A 233 35.22 6.38 -9.63
N CYS A 234 34.40 5.54 -8.99
CA CYS A 234 33.67 5.90 -7.78
C CYS A 234 34.01 4.99 -6.58
N HIS A 235 34.38 3.74 -6.83
CA HIS A 235 34.61 2.73 -5.80
C HIS A 235 36.07 2.26 -5.76
N VAL A 236 36.52 1.86 -4.57
CA VAL A 236 37.77 1.13 -4.40
C VAL A 236 37.62 -0.26 -5.05
N ALA A 237 38.62 -0.69 -5.81
CA ALA A 237 38.55 -1.94 -6.56
C ALA A 237 38.16 -3.15 -5.67
N GLY A 238 37.15 -3.90 -6.09
CA GLY A 238 36.63 -5.07 -5.36
C GLY A 238 35.84 -4.75 -4.07
N SER A 239 35.61 -3.48 -3.78
CA SER A 239 34.93 -3.02 -2.57
C SER A 239 33.78 -2.06 -2.91
N THR A 240 32.78 -2.00 -2.04
CA THR A 240 31.71 -0.99 -2.13
C THR A 240 32.14 0.36 -1.54
N ALA A 241 33.30 0.44 -0.90
CA ALA A 241 33.86 1.69 -0.40
C ALA A 241 34.08 2.67 -1.55
N VAL A 242 33.73 3.95 -1.34
CA VAL A 242 33.91 5.00 -2.35
C VAL A 242 35.32 5.60 -2.26
N VAL A 243 35.86 6.04 -3.40
CA VAL A 243 37.21 6.67 -3.48
C VAL A 243 37.25 8.06 -2.87
N ARG A 244 36.08 8.72 -2.73
CA ARG A 244 35.91 10.02 -2.06
C ARG A 244 34.55 10.10 -1.40
N THR A 245 34.45 10.89 -0.34
CA THR A 245 33.23 11.10 0.42
C THR A 245 32.48 12.37 0.01
N GLY A 246 31.20 12.42 0.37
CA GLY A 246 30.34 13.58 0.16
C GLY A 246 30.09 13.94 -1.30
N MET A 247 29.71 15.20 -1.53
CA MET A 247 29.33 15.71 -2.85
C MET A 247 30.47 15.73 -3.86
N SER A 248 31.72 15.82 -3.39
CA SER A 248 32.92 15.87 -4.25
C SER A 248 32.92 14.72 -5.24
N LEU A 249 32.53 13.52 -4.83
CA LEU A 249 32.43 12.32 -5.68
C LEU A 249 31.58 12.54 -6.93
N CYS A 250 30.52 13.34 -6.83
CA CYS A 250 29.55 13.54 -7.89
C CYS A 250 29.84 14.80 -8.73
N VAL A 251 30.15 15.92 -8.05
CA VAL A 251 30.18 17.26 -8.67
C VAL A 251 31.36 17.50 -9.60
N ASP A 252 32.40 16.66 -9.56
CA ASP A 252 33.49 16.72 -10.55
C ASP A 252 33.01 16.48 -11.97
N CYS A 253 32.01 15.62 -12.14
CA CYS A 253 31.36 15.35 -13.42
C CYS A 253 30.04 16.10 -13.58
N HIS A 254 29.31 16.34 -12.48
CA HIS A 254 27.99 16.98 -12.47
C HIS A 254 28.01 18.46 -12.09
N LYS A 255 29.04 19.21 -12.53
CA LYS A 255 29.23 20.64 -12.16
C LYS A 255 28.00 21.50 -12.42
N THR A 256 27.31 21.27 -13.54
CA THR A 256 26.09 22.02 -13.92
C THR A 256 24.93 21.80 -12.96
N SER A 257 24.88 20.67 -12.25
CA SER A 257 23.83 20.43 -11.26
C SER A 257 23.89 21.43 -10.10
N MET A 258 25.09 21.95 -9.81
CA MET A 258 25.30 22.95 -8.76
C MET A 258 24.67 24.32 -9.08
N GLU A 259 24.46 24.65 -10.36
CA GLU A 259 23.78 25.89 -10.74
C GLU A 259 22.37 25.98 -10.14
N GLY A 260 21.66 24.85 -10.07
CA GLY A 260 20.35 24.76 -9.43
C GLY A 260 20.42 24.98 -7.91
N PHE A 261 21.46 24.46 -7.26
CA PHE A 261 21.65 24.58 -5.82
C PHE A 261 22.19 25.95 -5.39
N ASN A 262 22.75 26.74 -6.31
CA ASN A 262 23.21 28.11 -6.03
C ASN A 262 22.06 29.14 -6.00
N LYS A 263 20.80 28.70 -6.15
CA LYS A 263 19.62 29.56 -6.08
C LYS A 263 19.18 29.81 -4.63
N ILE A 264 18.40 30.88 -4.42
CA ILE A 264 18.01 31.38 -3.09
C ILE A 264 17.36 30.29 -2.24
N SER A 265 16.36 29.59 -2.80
CA SER A 265 15.74 28.43 -2.16
C SER A 265 16.23 27.17 -2.87
N ASN A 266 16.92 26.30 -2.14
CA ASN A 266 17.51 25.08 -2.68
C ASN A 266 17.38 23.93 -1.67
N HIS A 267 17.47 22.69 -2.14
CA HIS A 267 17.42 21.50 -1.29
C HIS A 267 18.81 21.12 -0.75
N LEU A 268 19.78 22.03 -0.73
CA LEU A 268 21.10 21.75 -0.16
C LEU A 268 21.02 21.75 1.36
N ILE A 269 20.81 20.57 1.94
CA ILE A 269 20.80 20.38 3.39
C ILE A 269 22.25 20.26 3.87
N LEU A 270 22.87 21.40 4.21
CA LEU A 270 24.22 21.45 4.78
C LEU A 270 24.21 20.93 6.22
N GLY A 271 24.92 19.83 6.52
CA GLY A 271 25.11 19.40 7.93
C GLY A 271 25.29 17.90 8.20
N LYS A 272 25.15 17.01 7.21
CA LYS A 272 25.53 15.59 7.34
C LYS A 272 26.54 15.26 6.27
N ASN A 273 27.65 14.61 6.63
CA ASN A 273 28.81 14.28 5.78
C ASN A 273 28.53 13.31 4.61
N ASP A 274 27.26 13.15 4.22
CA ASP A 274 26.80 12.24 3.17
C ASP A 274 26.39 13.03 1.92
N SER A 275 26.55 12.40 0.75
CA SER A 275 26.12 12.98 -0.52
C SER A 275 24.60 13.05 -0.58
N PHE A 276 24.01 14.22 -0.31
CA PHE A 276 22.56 14.44 -0.39
C PHE A 276 21.93 13.99 -1.73
N CYS A 277 22.70 13.98 -2.81
CA CYS A 277 22.25 13.51 -4.13
C CYS A 277 21.62 12.11 -4.07
N ASN A 278 22.16 11.20 -3.25
CA ASN A 278 21.65 9.83 -3.14
C ASN A 278 20.32 9.72 -2.38
N SER A 279 19.88 10.80 -1.73
CA SER A 279 18.58 10.87 -1.06
C SER A 279 17.44 10.94 -2.07
N CYS A 280 17.70 11.41 -3.29
CA CYS A 280 16.72 11.45 -4.37
C CYS A 280 17.10 10.55 -5.55
N HIS A 281 18.39 10.40 -5.82
CA HIS A 281 18.90 9.64 -6.97
C HIS A 281 19.55 8.32 -6.58
N ASN A 282 19.46 7.33 -7.44
CA ASN A 282 20.28 6.13 -7.38
C ASN A 282 21.49 6.31 -8.32
N PRO A 283 22.74 6.30 -7.81
CA PRO A 283 23.92 6.58 -8.62
C PRO A 283 24.32 5.44 -9.57
N HIS A 284 23.60 4.31 -9.56
CA HIS A 284 23.90 3.14 -10.39
C HIS A 284 22.80 2.90 -11.41
N ALA A 285 21.55 2.74 -10.97
CA ALA A 285 20.44 2.41 -11.86
C ALA A 285 19.06 2.79 -11.28
N SER A 286 18.11 3.06 -12.16
CA SER A 286 16.71 3.27 -11.80
C SER A 286 15.75 2.79 -12.88
N ASP A 287 14.48 2.59 -12.55
CA ASP A 287 13.41 2.46 -13.54
C ASP A 287 12.83 3.82 -13.95
N GLU A 288 13.23 4.89 -13.26
CA GLU A 288 12.76 6.26 -13.48
C GLU A 288 13.76 7.10 -14.27
N ARG A 289 13.24 8.17 -14.88
CA ARG A 289 14.06 9.19 -15.57
C ARG A 289 14.98 9.89 -14.58
N TYR A 290 16.11 10.40 -15.08
CA TYR A 290 17.12 11.10 -14.27
C TYR A 290 17.65 10.31 -13.07
N LEU A 291 17.53 8.98 -13.11
CA LEU A 291 17.98 8.09 -12.03
C LEU A 291 17.33 8.39 -10.67
N LEU A 292 16.10 8.90 -10.62
CA LEU A 292 15.38 9.02 -9.35
C LEU A 292 15.26 7.65 -8.67
N LYS A 293 15.49 7.55 -7.36
CA LYS A 293 15.56 6.25 -6.67
C LYS A 293 14.23 5.49 -6.63
N ASP A 294 13.12 6.22 -6.76
CA ASP A 294 11.75 5.72 -6.87
C ASP A 294 10.93 6.75 -7.68
N LYS A 295 9.64 6.49 -7.88
CA LYS A 295 8.71 7.42 -8.53
C LYS A 295 8.78 8.79 -7.87
N GLU A 296 8.79 9.83 -8.69
CA GLU A 296 8.93 11.23 -8.30
C GLU A 296 8.10 11.60 -7.06
N LYS A 297 6.78 11.38 -7.10
CA LYS A 297 5.87 11.60 -5.97
C LYS A 297 6.34 10.96 -4.66
N ARG A 298 6.86 9.73 -4.74
CA ARG A 298 7.29 8.99 -3.55
C ARG A 298 8.60 9.55 -3.01
N VAL A 299 9.56 9.85 -3.88
CA VAL A 299 10.83 10.48 -3.49
C VAL A 299 10.56 11.77 -2.70
N CYS A 300 9.64 12.61 -3.18
CA CYS A 300 9.27 13.84 -2.48
C CYS A 300 8.58 13.56 -1.13
N TYR A 301 7.62 12.64 -1.11
CA TYR A 301 6.81 12.34 0.09
C TYR A 301 7.54 11.59 1.21
N GLU A 302 8.74 11.07 0.96
CA GLU A 302 9.59 10.55 2.03
C GLU A 302 9.97 11.63 3.04
N CYS A 303 10.12 12.88 2.59
CA CYS A 303 10.39 14.03 3.46
C CYS A 303 9.16 14.94 3.63
N HIS A 304 8.37 15.14 2.57
CA HIS A 304 7.17 15.98 2.58
C HIS A 304 5.92 15.19 3.00
N THR A 305 5.97 14.61 4.20
CA THR A 305 4.88 13.77 4.74
C THR A 305 3.63 14.58 5.07
N ASP A 306 3.80 15.81 5.52
CA ASP A 306 2.73 16.80 5.75
C ASP A 306 1.91 17.06 4.48
N THR A 307 2.61 17.25 3.36
CA THR A 307 2.02 17.48 2.04
C THR A 307 1.30 16.22 1.56
N LYS A 308 1.89 15.04 1.75
CA LYS A 308 1.26 13.76 1.45
C LYS A 308 -0.08 13.61 2.18
N ASP A 309 -0.11 13.91 3.47
CA ASP A 309 -1.30 13.78 4.32
C ASP A 309 -2.36 14.81 3.96
N TYR A 310 -1.95 16.05 3.68
CA TYR A 310 -2.83 17.10 3.21
C TYR A 310 -3.50 16.72 1.88
N VAL A 311 -2.72 16.35 0.87
CA VAL A 311 -3.22 15.92 -0.45
C VAL A 311 -4.15 14.70 -0.32
N ALA A 312 -3.89 13.80 0.63
CA ALA A 312 -4.76 12.64 0.86
C ALA A 312 -6.16 13.07 1.33
N LYS A 313 -6.24 14.05 2.24
CA LYS A 313 -7.49 14.55 2.86
C LYS A 313 -8.27 15.54 1.99
N SER A 314 -7.62 16.21 1.04
CA SER A 314 -8.28 17.19 0.16
C SER A 314 -9.43 16.56 -0.64
N ALA A 315 -10.59 17.21 -0.65
CA ALA A 315 -11.76 16.76 -1.43
C ALA A 315 -11.55 16.98 -2.93
N HIS A 316 -10.95 18.12 -3.29
CA HIS A 316 -10.62 18.49 -4.65
C HIS A 316 -9.11 18.57 -4.82
N LYS A 317 -8.58 17.99 -5.90
CA LYS A 317 -7.15 17.84 -6.14
C LYS A 317 -6.82 18.27 -7.56
N HIS A 318 -5.63 18.85 -7.74
CA HIS A 318 -5.14 19.12 -9.08
C HIS A 318 -4.89 17.80 -9.83
N PRO A 319 -5.27 17.66 -11.12
CA PRO A 319 -5.15 16.39 -11.84
C PRO A 319 -3.72 15.83 -11.88
N LYS A 320 -2.73 16.72 -11.99
CA LYS A 320 -1.30 16.37 -12.07
C LYS A 320 -0.54 16.44 -10.74
N ILE A 321 -1.25 16.33 -9.62
CA ILE A 321 -0.64 16.55 -8.29
C ILE A 321 0.49 15.57 -7.92
N GLY A 322 0.64 14.46 -8.65
CA GLY A 322 1.76 13.52 -8.50
C GLY A 322 3.01 13.85 -9.32
N GLU A 323 2.94 14.83 -10.20
CA GLU A 323 4.02 15.31 -11.08
C GLU A 323 4.57 16.62 -10.49
N CYS A 324 5.22 16.52 -9.33
CA CYS A 324 5.76 17.66 -8.58
C CYS A 324 6.68 18.55 -9.44
N LEU A 325 7.49 17.96 -10.31
CA LEU A 325 8.47 18.64 -11.17
C LEU A 325 7.83 19.41 -12.34
N ASP A 326 6.53 19.23 -12.59
CA ASP A 326 5.82 20.05 -13.57
C ASP A 326 5.69 21.52 -13.08
N CYS A 327 5.69 21.73 -11.76
CA CYS A 327 5.60 23.04 -11.15
C CYS A 327 6.88 23.42 -10.38
N HIS A 328 7.48 22.47 -9.67
CA HIS A 328 8.63 22.67 -8.81
C HIS A 328 9.97 22.37 -9.50
N VAL A 329 11.02 23.03 -9.05
CA VAL A 329 12.40 22.77 -9.44
C VAL A 329 13.12 22.11 -8.27
N ALA A 330 13.34 20.79 -8.35
CA ALA A 330 13.85 19.99 -7.23
C ALA A 330 15.20 20.45 -6.67
N HIS A 331 16.14 20.92 -7.48
CA HIS A 331 17.44 21.36 -6.93
C HIS A 331 17.35 22.75 -6.27
N GLY A 332 16.61 23.67 -6.89
CA GLY A 332 16.41 25.01 -6.35
C GLY A 332 15.72 25.97 -7.31
N SER A 333 15.15 27.02 -6.74
CA SER A 333 14.55 28.17 -7.45
C SER A 333 14.85 29.48 -6.72
N ASN A 334 14.79 30.59 -7.48
CA ASN A 334 14.76 31.93 -6.90
C ASN A 334 13.33 32.37 -6.54
N ALA A 335 12.32 31.63 -7.00
CA ALA A 335 10.94 31.84 -6.62
C ALA A 335 10.59 31.08 -5.33
N LEU A 336 9.62 31.62 -4.59
CA LEU A 336 9.04 30.97 -3.43
C LEU A 336 8.50 29.58 -3.78
N PHE A 337 8.53 28.67 -2.79
CA PHE A 337 8.06 27.29 -2.92
C PHE A 337 8.71 26.51 -4.06
N PHE A 338 9.94 26.85 -4.46
CA PHE A 338 10.67 26.15 -5.51
C PHE A 338 9.98 26.19 -6.88
N LEU A 339 9.08 27.13 -7.13
CA LEU A 339 8.34 27.22 -8.39
C LEU A 339 9.27 27.55 -9.57
N SER A 340 9.03 26.95 -10.73
CA SER A 340 9.87 27.14 -11.92
C SER A 340 9.87 28.57 -12.47
N LYS A 341 8.74 29.29 -12.38
CA LYS A 341 8.58 30.67 -12.86
C LYS A 341 7.80 31.56 -11.88
N GLY A 342 7.83 31.25 -10.59
CA GLY A 342 7.08 32.00 -9.57
C GLY A 342 5.59 32.07 -9.88
N SER A 343 5.01 33.27 -9.84
CA SER A 343 3.58 33.55 -10.06
C SER A 343 3.05 33.09 -11.43
N ASN A 344 3.91 32.98 -12.44
CA ASN A 344 3.55 32.56 -13.79
C ASN A 344 3.61 31.05 -14.01
N THR A 345 3.82 30.25 -12.96
CA THR A 345 3.96 28.79 -13.10
C THR A 345 2.68 28.14 -13.63
N CYS A 346 1.52 28.66 -13.26
CA CYS A 346 0.21 28.12 -13.69
C CYS A 346 -0.21 28.60 -15.09
N SER A 347 0.15 29.82 -15.47
CA SER A 347 -0.34 30.53 -16.67
C SER A 347 0.49 30.32 -17.93
N GLN A 348 1.55 29.49 -17.88
CA GLN A 348 2.29 29.16 -19.10
C GLN A 348 1.42 28.48 -20.17
N GLU A 349 1.86 28.60 -21.44
CA GLU A 349 1.33 28.06 -22.72
C GLU A 349 1.14 26.53 -22.77
N LYS A 350 0.84 25.88 -21.65
CA LYS A 350 0.73 24.43 -21.53
C LYS A 350 -0.45 23.96 -20.67
N CYS A 351 -1.00 24.80 -19.77
CA CYS A 351 -2.00 24.32 -18.81
C CYS A 351 -3.22 25.26 -18.62
N HIS A 352 -3.02 26.52 -18.19
CA HIS A 352 -4.13 27.43 -17.87
C HIS A 352 -4.15 28.71 -18.73
N GLU A 353 -4.11 28.54 -20.06
CA GLU A 353 -4.03 29.64 -21.04
C GLU A 353 -5.23 30.60 -20.98
N THR A 354 -6.43 30.10 -20.72
CA THR A 354 -7.67 30.89 -20.70
C THR A 354 -7.94 31.55 -19.35
N GLN A 355 -7.29 31.11 -18.27
CA GLN A 355 -7.52 31.62 -16.92
C GLN A 355 -6.71 32.87 -16.61
N GLY A 356 -5.90 33.38 -17.54
CA GLY A 356 -5.17 34.65 -17.39
C GLY A 356 -6.05 35.90 -17.46
N THR A 357 -7.34 35.77 -17.82
CA THR A 357 -8.31 36.88 -17.90
C THR A 357 -9.33 36.80 -16.75
N PHE A 358 -8.86 36.94 -15.52
CA PHE A 358 -9.74 37.08 -14.36
C PHE A 358 -10.32 38.50 -14.26
N THR A 359 -11.57 38.61 -13.78
CA THR A 359 -12.20 39.87 -13.37
C THR A 359 -11.54 40.50 -12.14
N HIS A 360 -10.77 39.72 -11.38
CA HIS A 360 -9.99 40.19 -10.23
C HIS A 360 -8.52 40.42 -10.62
N PRO A 361 -7.92 41.57 -10.27
CA PRO A 361 -6.54 41.89 -10.65
C PRO A 361 -5.55 40.92 -9.99
N ILE A 362 -4.61 40.40 -10.79
CA ILE A 362 -3.47 39.57 -10.38
C ILE A 362 -2.19 40.08 -11.05
N GLY A 363 -1.03 39.73 -10.51
CA GLY A 363 0.27 40.05 -11.08
C GLY A 363 1.21 40.77 -10.11
N GLU A 364 2.43 41.02 -10.56
CA GLU A 364 3.54 41.50 -9.71
C GLU A 364 3.28 42.84 -9.00
N LYS A 365 2.40 43.67 -9.56
CA LYS A 365 2.05 44.99 -9.00
C LYS A 365 0.91 44.96 -7.99
N ILE A 366 0.20 43.84 -7.87
CA ILE A 366 -0.96 43.67 -7.00
C ILE A 366 -0.50 42.84 -5.81
N ILE A 367 -0.58 43.37 -4.60
CA ILE A 367 -0.08 42.68 -3.40
C ILE A 367 -1.25 42.04 -2.66
N ASP A 368 -1.13 40.74 -2.36
CA ASP A 368 -2.06 40.04 -1.48
C ASP A 368 -1.91 40.62 -0.05
N PRO A 369 -2.98 41.17 0.55
CA PRO A 369 -2.92 41.83 1.85
C PRO A 369 -2.58 40.87 3.00
N ARG A 370 -2.72 39.56 2.81
CA ARG A 370 -2.48 38.52 3.82
C ARG A 370 -1.03 38.10 3.83
N SER A 371 -0.51 37.74 2.65
CA SER A 371 0.85 37.20 2.48
C SER A 371 1.89 38.29 2.20
N LYS A 372 1.47 39.51 1.85
CA LYS A 372 2.33 40.65 1.49
C LYS A 372 3.24 40.38 0.28
N VAL A 373 2.90 39.39 -0.54
CA VAL A 373 3.58 39.09 -1.81
C VAL A 373 2.67 39.40 -2.99
N ALA A 374 3.23 39.41 -4.20
CA ALA A 374 2.47 39.57 -5.43
C ALA A 374 1.33 38.53 -5.50
N MET A 375 0.15 39.00 -5.88
CA MET A 375 -1.05 38.17 -6.02
C MET A 375 -0.95 37.33 -7.29
N ASP A 376 -1.16 36.03 -7.15
CA ASP A 376 -1.06 35.08 -8.24
C ASP A 376 -2.11 33.96 -8.10
N CYS A 377 -2.08 32.96 -8.98
CA CYS A 377 -3.06 31.87 -8.92
C CYS A 377 -3.03 31.15 -7.55
N SER A 378 -1.86 31.04 -6.93
CA SER A 378 -1.64 30.33 -5.67
C SER A 378 -2.09 31.09 -4.42
N THR A 379 -2.42 32.38 -4.54
CA THR A 379 -3.01 33.14 -3.43
C THR A 379 -4.47 32.78 -3.19
N CYS A 380 -5.20 32.45 -4.25
CA CYS A 380 -6.61 32.03 -4.15
C CYS A 380 -6.75 30.51 -4.20
N HIS A 381 -5.94 29.84 -5.01
CA HIS A 381 -5.95 28.39 -5.16
C HIS A 381 -4.84 27.73 -4.35
N ASN A 382 -5.09 26.51 -3.89
CA ASN A 382 -4.04 25.63 -3.40
C ASN A 382 -3.79 24.55 -4.46
N PRO A 383 -2.68 24.65 -5.24
CA PRO A 383 -2.34 23.63 -6.25
C PRO A 383 -2.21 22.22 -5.68
N MET A 384 -1.97 22.09 -4.37
CA MET A 384 -1.88 20.81 -3.67
C MET A 384 -3.25 20.21 -3.29
N GLY A 385 -4.34 20.89 -3.63
CA GLY A 385 -5.71 20.48 -3.34
C GLY A 385 -6.34 21.28 -2.21
N SER A 386 -7.66 21.16 -2.08
CA SER A 386 -8.47 21.86 -1.09
C SER A 386 -9.73 21.06 -0.73
N PRO A 387 -10.33 21.31 0.45
CA PRO A 387 -11.73 20.95 0.71
C PRO A 387 -12.71 21.61 -0.27
N GLU A 388 -12.37 22.78 -0.83
CA GLU A 388 -13.26 23.57 -1.65
C GLU A 388 -13.14 23.29 -3.15
N SER A 389 -14.26 23.45 -3.86
CA SER A 389 -14.32 23.29 -5.32
C SER A 389 -13.32 24.19 -6.05
N SER A 390 -12.87 23.77 -7.23
CA SER A 390 -11.85 24.48 -8.01
C SER A 390 -10.58 24.77 -7.22
N ILE A 391 -10.25 23.92 -6.23
CA ILE A 391 -9.06 24.00 -5.37
C ILE A 391 -8.88 25.35 -4.67
N LEU A 392 -9.96 26.08 -4.39
CA LEU A 392 -9.92 27.37 -3.68
C LEU A 392 -9.48 27.20 -2.24
N ARG A 393 -8.74 28.15 -1.66
CA ARG A 393 -8.28 28.05 -0.26
C ARG A 393 -9.39 28.23 0.77
N PHE A 394 -10.47 28.90 0.39
CA PHE A 394 -11.60 29.25 1.25
C PHE A 394 -12.90 29.16 0.44
N GLU A 395 -14.02 29.09 1.14
CA GLU A 395 -15.36 29.08 0.56
C GLU A 395 -15.56 30.32 -0.35
N LYS A 396 -16.12 30.11 -1.54
CA LYS A 396 -16.13 31.09 -2.64
C LYS A 396 -17.14 32.23 -2.43
N ASP A 397 -18.23 31.99 -1.73
CA ASP A 397 -19.38 32.88 -1.65
C ASP A 397 -19.13 34.03 -0.67
N LYS A 398 -18.34 33.80 0.39
CA LYS A 398 -18.02 34.85 1.36
C LYS A 398 -16.61 34.77 1.92
N GLU A 399 -16.18 33.58 2.35
CA GLU A 399 -14.99 33.45 3.18
C GLU A 399 -13.73 33.92 2.44
N LEU A 400 -13.56 33.51 1.17
CA LEU A 400 -12.42 33.92 0.34
C LEU A 400 -12.31 35.44 0.22
N CYS A 401 -13.42 36.12 0.01
CA CYS A 401 -13.47 37.57 -0.19
C CYS A 401 -13.05 38.34 1.06
N VAL A 402 -13.56 37.93 2.24
CA VAL A 402 -13.26 38.62 3.51
C VAL A 402 -11.82 38.44 3.96
N GLN A 403 -11.10 37.45 3.45
CA GLN A 403 -9.67 37.31 3.73
C GLN A 403 -8.86 38.49 3.18
N CYS A 404 -9.33 39.14 2.11
CA CYS A 404 -8.62 40.23 1.43
C CYS A 404 -9.30 41.60 1.57
N HIS A 405 -10.62 41.62 1.79
CA HIS A 405 -11.43 42.83 1.92
C HIS A 405 -11.93 43.03 3.35
N GLN A 406 -11.03 42.91 4.32
CA GLN A 406 -11.36 43.30 5.70
C GLN A 406 -11.64 44.80 5.70
N MET A 407 -12.91 45.16 5.88
CA MET A 407 -13.37 46.54 6.08
C MET A 407 -13.05 46.99 7.49
#